data_AF-A0A5K3FBU6-F1
#
_entry.id   AF-A0A5K3FBU6-F1
#
_cell.length_a   1.000
_cell.length_b   1.000
_cell.length_c   1.000
_cell.angle_alpha   90.00
_cell.angle_beta   90.00
_cell.angle_gamma   90.00
#
_symmetry.space_group_name_H-M   'P 1'
#
loop_
_entity.id
_entity.type
_entity.pdbx_description
1 polymer ?
#
loop_
_entity_poly.entity_id
_entity_poly.type
_entity_poly.pdbx_seq_one_letter_code
_entity_poly.pdbx_strand_id
1 'polypeptide(L)'
;MASILVKKDELDLIRSIFTADELTFSNPVVINEFDSAACRGLPDDDKPIQLTLRLAFPELLVDVNLTIDLPVGYPVVAPSMLLRLKQSQPTVNEKSLNSAFHGWLSEAIIAGEPIICSAVDWLRSALNDNTEAYVRHAPNDSTKCGDVEVQPTQSPEICYWIFSHHIRNPKKRKVIVDWARELYLTGCCLPGKPGIVVAEGASDKVSCVFYLQSRVNICFVCMTKSLRCVLLP
;
A
#
# COMPACT_ATOMS: atom_id res chain seq x y z
N MET A 1 2.83 5.88 25.05
CA MET A 1 3.53 7.01 24.40
C MET A 1 3.91 6.73 22.95
N ALA A 2 4.48 5.58 22.58
CA ALA A 2 4.85 5.31 21.18
C ALA A 2 3.64 5.20 20.21
N SER A 3 2.49 4.72 20.68
CA SER A 3 1.34 4.43 19.81
C SER A 3 0.73 5.67 19.12
N ILE A 4 0.57 6.78 19.84
CA ILE A 4 -0.04 8.02 19.29
C ILE A 4 0.83 8.62 18.18
N LEU A 5 2.15 8.59 18.35
CA LEU A 5 3.09 9.07 17.34
C LEU A 5 3.09 8.18 16.10
N VAL A 6 3.01 6.85 16.27
CA VAL A 6 2.91 5.92 15.13
C VAL A 6 1.58 6.09 14.38
N LYS A 7 0.48 6.28 15.11
CA LYS A 7 -0.82 6.60 14.52
C LYS A 7 -0.78 7.92 13.74
N LYS A 8 -0.19 8.98 14.32
CA LYS A 8 0.01 10.25 13.61
C LYS A 8 0.90 10.10 12.39
N ASP A 9 2.04 9.43 12.54
CA ASP A 9 2.98 9.16 11.45
C ASP A 9 2.29 8.47 10.25
N GLU A 10 1.43 7.48 10.51
CA GLU A 10 0.68 6.80 9.46
C GLU A 10 -0.40 7.70 8.84
N LEU A 11 -1.11 8.51 9.64
CA LEU A 11 -2.09 9.46 9.15
C LEU A 11 -1.46 10.54 8.25
N ASP A 12 -0.30 11.07 8.63
CA ASP A 12 0.44 12.04 7.83
C ASP A 12 0.96 11.40 6.54
N LEU A 13 1.37 10.12 6.59
CA LEU A 13 1.76 9.35 5.42
C LEU A 13 0.61 9.17 4.43
N ILE A 14 -0.56 8.69 4.87
CA ILE A 14 -1.70 8.52 3.96
C ILE A 14 -2.17 9.87 3.40
N ARG A 15 -2.11 10.96 4.16
CA ARG A 15 -2.38 12.32 3.67
C ARG A 15 -1.41 12.79 2.58
N SER A 16 -0.19 12.26 2.57
CA SER A 16 0.80 12.56 1.52
C SER A 16 0.60 11.71 0.25
N ILE A 17 -0.07 10.57 0.38
CA ILE A 17 -0.27 9.61 -0.72
C ILE A 17 -1.60 9.87 -1.44
N PHE A 18 -2.64 10.18 -0.68
CA PHE A 18 -4.00 10.35 -1.18
C PHE A 18 -4.37 11.81 -1.30
N THR A 19 -5.09 12.11 -2.37
CA THR A 19 -5.70 13.42 -2.59
C THR A 19 -6.88 13.67 -1.64
N ALA A 20 -7.35 14.92 -1.59
CA ALA A 20 -8.45 15.31 -0.71
C ALA A 20 -9.81 14.68 -1.10
N ASP A 21 -9.97 14.24 -2.35
CA ASP A 21 -11.14 13.52 -2.82
C ASP A 21 -11.06 12.00 -2.57
N GLU A 22 -9.84 11.45 -2.48
CA GLU A 22 -9.60 10.04 -2.15
C GLU A 22 -9.64 9.76 -0.66
N LEU A 23 -9.12 10.66 0.19
CA LEU A 23 -9.08 10.51 1.64
C LEU A 23 -10.02 11.50 2.32
N THR A 24 -11.02 10.97 3.03
CA THR A 24 -11.97 11.77 3.80
C THR A 24 -11.97 11.37 5.27
N PHE A 25 -11.94 12.35 6.17
CA PHE A 25 -12.10 12.12 7.61
C PHE A 25 -13.56 12.35 7.99
N SER A 26 -14.16 11.42 8.74
CA SER A 26 -15.58 11.54 9.13
C SER A 26 -15.85 12.76 10.00
N ASN A 27 -14.86 13.17 10.82
CA ASN A 27 -14.97 14.35 11.67
C ASN A 27 -13.69 15.21 11.58
N PRO A 28 -13.73 16.37 10.87
CA PRO A 28 -12.58 17.26 10.71
C PRO A 28 -12.17 17.94 12.03
N VAL A 29 -13.07 18.09 13.00
CA VAL A 29 -12.75 18.68 14.31
C VAL A 29 -11.87 17.72 15.11
N VAL A 30 -12.27 16.44 15.17
CA VAL A 30 -11.54 15.40 15.92
C VAL A 30 -10.12 15.24 15.41
N ILE A 31 -9.93 15.24 14.08
CA ILE A 31 -8.59 15.10 13.50
C ILE A 31 -7.72 16.34 13.74
N ASN A 32 -8.27 17.56 13.68
CA ASN A 32 -7.53 18.78 14.00
C ASN A 32 -7.12 18.86 15.47
N GLU A 33 -8.02 18.44 16.37
CA GLU A 33 -7.72 18.31 17.79
C GLU A 33 -6.63 17.26 18.02
N PHE A 34 -6.72 16.11 17.35
CA PHE A 34 -5.69 15.07 17.42
C PHE A 34 -4.33 15.57 16.93
N ASP A 35 -4.27 16.26 15.79
CA ASP A 35 -3.02 16.82 15.26
C ASP A 35 -2.38 17.82 16.22
N SER A 36 -3.21 18.70 16.81
CA SER A 36 -2.75 19.68 17.81
C SER A 36 -2.21 19.00 19.08
N ALA A 37 -2.84 17.90 19.47
CA ALA A 37 -2.55 17.20 20.71
C ALA A 37 -1.36 16.25 20.58
N ALA A 38 -1.25 15.52 19.46
CA ALA A 38 -0.11 14.68 19.13
C ALA A 38 1.21 15.46 19.06
N CYS A 39 1.18 16.74 18.67
CA CYS A 39 2.34 17.64 18.72
C CYS A 39 2.86 17.88 20.16
N ARG A 40 2.00 17.72 21.18
CA ARG A 40 2.35 17.92 22.60
C ARG A 40 2.85 16.63 23.30
N GLY A 41 2.62 15.47 22.69
CA GLY A 41 3.19 14.19 23.12
C GLY A 41 2.61 13.60 24.41
N LEU A 42 1.42 14.03 24.86
CA LEU A 42 0.79 13.52 26.09
C LEU A 42 -0.06 12.25 25.81
N PRO A 43 -0.08 11.26 26.73
CA PRO A 43 -0.77 9.99 26.50
C PRO A 43 -2.31 10.06 26.55
N ASP A 44 -2.87 11.11 27.17
CA ASP A 44 -4.33 11.30 27.33
C ASP A 44 -5.00 11.98 26.10
N ASP A 45 -4.19 12.24 25.07
CA ASP A 45 -4.60 12.99 23.87
C ASP A 45 -5.02 12.10 22.68
N ASP A 46 -4.96 10.76 22.83
CA ASP A 46 -5.37 9.85 21.74
C ASP A 46 -6.90 9.78 21.61
N LYS A 47 -7.37 9.84 20.37
CA LYS A 47 -8.80 9.89 20.03
C LYS A 47 -9.14 8.86 18.98
N PRO A 48 -10.34 8.25 19.00
CA PRO A 48 -10.77 7.42 17.89
C PRO A 48 -10.91 8.26 16.62
N ILE A 49 -10.36 7.77 15.51
CA ILE A 49 -10.39 8.47 14.22
C ILE A 49 -11.03 7.54 13.21
N GLN A 50 -12.08 8.02 12.55
CA GLN A 50 -12.69 7.34 11.42
C GLN A 50 -12.34 8.09 10.13
N LEU A 51 -11.93 7.34 9.12
CA LEU A 51 -11.62 7.85 7.80
C LEU A 51 -12.13 6.90 6.72
N THR A 52 -12.33 7.41 5.51
CA THR A 52 -12.70 6.61 4.34
C THR A 52 -11.70 6.90 3.22
N LEU A 53 -11.11 5.83 2.70
CA LEU A 53 -10.28 5.83 1.51
C LEU A 53 -11.09 5.36 0.31
N ARG A 54 -11.12 6.16 -0.75
CA ARG A 54 -11.68 5.78 -2.05
C ARG A 54 -10.56 5.40 -2.99
N LEU A 55 -10.63 4.18 -3.52
CA LEU A 55 -9.70 3.64 -4.51
C LEU A 55 -10.47 3.38 -5.80
N ALA A 56 -10.12 4.08 -6.88
CA ALA A 56 -10.73 3.89 -8.18
C ALA A 56 -10.00 2.80 -8.97
N PHE A 57 -10.76 1.91 -9.61
CA PHE A 57 -10.28 0.87 -10.52
C PHE A 57 -10.94 1.05 -11.88
N PRO A 58 -10.41 1.95 -12.74
CA PRO A 58 -11.07 2.34 -13.99
C PRO A 58 -11.26 1.18 -14.96
N GLU A 59 -10.31 0.25 -15.02
CA GLU A 59 -10.37 -0.93 -15.90
C GLU A 59 -11.55 -1.86 -15.56
N LEU A 60 -11.99 -1.86 -14.29
CA LEU A 60 -13.11 -2.65 -13.81
C LEU A 60 -14.40 -1.84 -13.68
N LEU A 61 -14.35 -0.52 -13.88
CA LEU A 61 -15.45 0.42 -13.61
C LEU A 61 -15.99 0.29 -12.16
N VAL A 62 -15.09 0.08 -11.21
CA VAL A 62 -15.39 -0.14 -9.78
C VAL A 62 -14.63 0.88 -8.94
N ASP A 63 -15.33 1.51 -8.00
CA ASP A 63 -14.72 2.24 -6.90
C ASP A 63 -14.82 1.41 -5.62
N VAL A 64 -13.72 1.30 -4.90
CA VAL A 64 -13.67 0.70 -3.57
C VAL A 64 -13.70 1.81 -2.53
N ASN A 65 -14.64 1.77 -1.60
CA ASN A 65 -14.63 2.59 -0.39
C ASN A 65 -14.21 1.72 0.80
N LEU A 66 -13.04 2.01 1.35
CA LEU A 66 -12.51 1.38 2.56
C LEU A 66 -12.70 2.34 3.72
N THR A 67 -13.69 2.08 4.57
CA THR A 67 -13.90 2.83 5.82
C THR A 67 -13.09 2.20 6.93
N ILE A 68 -12.29 3.00 7.63
CA ILE A 68 -11.33 2.56 8.64
C ILE A 68 -11.63 3.30 9.94
N ASP A 69 -11.82 2.53 11.01
CA ASP A 69 -11.94 3.01 12.38
C ASP A 69 -10.66 2.70 13.14
N LEU A 70 -9.90 3.75 13.47
CA LEU A 70 -8.70 3.69 14.28
C LEU A 70 -9.05 3.94 15.75
N PRO A 71 -9.07 2.92 16.62
CA PRO A 71 -9.39 3.09 18.02
C PRO A 71 -8.29 3.85 18.78
N VAL A 72 -8.59 4.19 20.03
CA VAL A 72 -7.57 4.61 21.00
C VAL A 72 -6.62 3.44 21.25
N GLY A 73 -5.32 3.71 21.23
CA GLY A 73 -4.27 2.69 21.37
C GLY A 73 -3.86 2.00 20.07
N TYR A 74 -4.40 2.40 18.92
CA TYR A 74 -3.90 1.96 17.62
C TYR A 74 -2.43 2.43 17.42
N PRO A 75 -1.52 1.63 16.82
CA PRO A 75 -1.73 0.30 16.23
C PRO A 75 -1.56 -0.91 17.16
N VAL A 76 -1.42 -0.71 18.47
CA VAL A 76 -1.41 -1.85 19.42
C VAL A 76 -2.80 -2.48 19.49
N VAL A 77 -3.84 -1.65 19.51
CA VAL A 77 -5.23 -2.07 19.34
C VAL A 77 -5.55 -2.13 17.84
N ALA A 78 -6.06 -3.27 17.37
CA ALA A 78 -6.39 -3.49 15.98
C ALA A 78 -7.48 -2.53 15.48
N PRO A 79 -7.38 -2.01 14.24
CA PRO A 79 -8.43 -1.19 13.65
C PRO A 79 -9.60 -2.07 13.17
N SER A 80 -10.76 -1.43 12.99
CA SER A 80 -11.86 -2.02 12.23
C SER A 80 -11.84 -1.46 10.81
N MET A 81 -12.05 -2.33 9.81
CA MET A 81 -12.05 -1.94 8.40
C MET A 81 -13.30 -2.51 7.74
N LEU A 82 -14.03 -1.67 6.99
CA LEU A 82 -15.21 -2.06 6.24
C LEU A 82 -14.99 -1.76 4.76
N LEU A 83 -15.13 -2.80 3.94
CA LEU A 83 -14.93 -2.73 2.50
C LEU A 83 -16.29 -2.67 1.78
N ARG A 84 -16.52 -1.61 1.00
CA ARG A 84 -17.72 -1.43 0.17
C ARG A 84 -17.36 -1.16 -1.28
N LEU A 85 -18.03 -1.85 -2.19
CA LEU A 85 -17.86 -1.61 -3.63
C LEU A 85 -18.96 -0.72 -4.17
N LYS A 86 -18.58 0.27 -4.97
CA LYS A 86 -19.48 1.04 -5.82
C LYS A 86 -19.16 0.71 -7.26
N GLN A 87 -20.08 0.02 -7.92
CA GLN A 87 -19.88 -0.49 -9.28
C GLN A 87 -21.17 -0.27 -10.08
N SER A 88 -21.03 0.24 -11.31
CA SER A 88 -22.18 0.50 -12.19
C SER A 88 -22.82 -0.80 -12.71
N GLN A 89 -22.01 -1.86 -12.79
CA GLN A 89 -22.42 -3.22 -13.10
C GLN A 89 -21.80 -4.16 -12.07
N PRO A 90 -22.43 -5.30 -11.75
CA PRO A 90 -21.94 -6.23 -10.72
C PRO A 90 -20.76 -7.10 -11.22
N THR A 91 -19.70 -6.46 -11.71
CA THR A 91 -18.48 -7.10 -12.24
C THR A 91 -17.71 -7.83 -11.14
N VAL A 92 -17.57 -7.22 -9.97
CA VAL A 92 -16.79 -7.79 -8.85
C VAL A 92 -17.72 -8.34 -7.77
N ASN A 93 -17.45 -9.57 -7.35
CA ASN A 93 -18.09 -10.22 -6.23
C ASN A 93 -17.60 -9.64 -4.89
N GLU A 94 -18.32 -8.63 -4.42
CA GLU A 94 -18.06 -7.95 -3.13
C GLU A 94 -17.94 -8.92 -1.95
N LYS A 95 -18.73 -10.00 -1.92
CA LYS A 95 -18.70 -10.98 -0.82
C LYS A 95 -17.41 -11.78 -0.82
N SER A 96 -17.00 -12.28 -1.98
CA SER A 96 -15.73 -13.02 -2.12
C SER A 96 -14.54 -12.14 -1.78
N LEU A 97 -14.54 -10.89 -2.28
CA LEU A 97 -13.48 -9.93 -1.99
C LEU A 97 -13.43 -9.57 -0.50
N ASN A 98 -14.57 -9.27 0.13
CA ASN A 98 -14.65 -9.01 1.58
C ASN A 98 -14.13 -10.20 2.40
N SER A 99 -14.53 -11.42 2.05
CA SER A 99 -14.10 -12.62 2.77
C SER A 99 -12.58 -12.82 2.67
N ALA A 100 -12.01 -12.66 1.48
CA ALA A 100 -10.58 -12.78 1.28
C ALA A 100 -9.80 -11.65 1.98
N PHE A 101 -10.31 -10.42 1.92
CA PHE A 101 -9.72 -9.26 2.58
C PHE A 101 -9.66 -9.46 4.09
N HIS A 102 -10.75 -9.87 4.73
CA HIS A 102 -10.77 -10.10 6.18
C HIS A 102 -9.93 -11.31 6.60
N GLY A 103 -9.86 -12.36 5.77
CA GLY A 103 -8.93 -13.48 5.99
C GLY A 103 -7.48 -12.99 6.03
N TRP A 104 -7.05 -12.26 4.99
CA TRP A 104 -5.72 -11.66 4.96
C TRP A 104 -5.47 -10.67 6.10
N LEU A 105 -6.43 -9.78 6.39
CA LEU A 105 -6.30 -8.74 7.40
C LEU A 105 -6.02 -9.34 8.79
N SER A 106 -6.65 -10.48 9.11
CA SER A 106 -6.44 -11.18 10.39
C SER A 106 -5.01 -11.69 10.57
N GLU A 107 -4.31 -12.03 9.49
CA GLU A 107 -2.92 -12.49 9.50
C GLU A 107 -1.92 -11.33 9.39
N ALA A 108 -2.32 -10.25 8.71
CA ALA A 108 -1.47 -9.11 8.42
C ALA A 108 -1.32 -8.15 9.60
N ILE A 109 -2.33 -8.07 10.49
CA ILE A 109 -2.27 -7.22 11.68
C ILE A 109 -1.19 -7.74 12.65
N ILE A 110 -0.22 -6.89 12.94
CA ILE A 110 0.81 -7.12 13.94
C ILE A 110 0.71 -6.01 14.97
N ALA A 111 0.61 -6.38 16.25
CA ALA A 111 0.48 -5.41 17.33
C ALA A 111 1.63 -4.39 17.31
N GLY A 112 1.27 -3.11 17.26
CA GLY A 112 2.23 -2.00 17.23
C GLY A 112 2.71 -1.61 15.84
N GLU A 113 2.25 -2.27 14.77
CA GLU A 113 2.60 -1.93 13.39
C GLU A 113 1.40 -1.34 12.61
N PRO A 114 1.63 -0.26 11.84
CA PRO A 114 0.60 0.34 10.98
C PRO A 114 0.17 -0.59 9.82
N ILE A 115 -1.11 -0.55 9.43
CA ILE A 115 -1.74 -1.50 8.48
C ILE A 115 -2.50 -0.86 7.31
N ILE A 116 -2.77 0.46 7.33
CA ILE A 116 -3.64 1.11 6.34
C ILE A 116 -3.03 1.00 4.93
N CYS A 117 -1.74 1.30 4.79
CA CYS A 117 -1.01 1.14 3.54
C CYS A 117 -1.10 -0.28 2.99
N SER A 118 -0.97 -1.28 3.87
CA SER A 118 -1.02 -2.71 3.50
C SER A 118 -2.40 -3.09 2.98
N ALA A 119 -3.45 -2.55 3.61
CA ALA A 119 -4.82 -2.82 3.21
C ALA A 119 -5.09 -2.28 1.81
N VAL A 120 -4.61 -1.05 1.52
CA VAL A 120 -4.68 -0.46 0.17
C VAL A 120 -3.90 -1.30 -0.83
N ASP A 121 -2.67 -1.67 -0.49
CA ASP A 121 -1.78 -2.47 -1.32
C ASP A 121 -2.40 -3.83 -1.66
N TRP A 122 -2.97 -4.51 -0.66
CA TRP A 122 -3.68 -5.76 -0.86
C TRP A 122 -4.87 -5.59 -1.82
N LEU A 123 -5.67 -4.54 -1.64
CA LEU A 123 -6.81 -4.26 -2.52
C LEU A 123 -6.36 -4.00 -3.96
N ARG A 124 -5.26 -3.26 -4.15
CA ARG A 124 -4.67 -3.03 -5.47
C ARG A 124 -4.22 -4.33 -6.13
N SER A 125 -3.49 -5.19 -5.41
CA SER A 125 -3.05 -6.47 -5.99
C SER A 125 -4.22 -7.43 -6.23
N ALA A 126 -5.23 -7.46 -5.34
CA ALA A 126 -6.42 -8.29 -5.51
C ALA A 126 -7.22 -7.91 -6.76
N LEU A 127 -7.33 -6.61 -7.06
CA LEU A 127 -8.16 -6.11 -8.16
C LEU A 127 -7.39 -5.81 -9.46
N ASN A 128 -6.07 -5.67 -9.45
CA ASN A 128 -5.27 -5.48 -10.66
C ASN A 128 -4.60 -6.78 -11.14
N ASP A 129 -4.07 -7.59 -10.22
CA ASP A 129 -3.26 -8.76 -10.59
C ASP A 129 -4.06 -10.07 -10.49
N ASN A 130 -4.98 -10.16 -9.53
CA ASN A 130 -5.72 -11.38 -9.20
C ASN A 130 -7.23 -11.23 -9.41
N THR A 131 -7.64 -10.35 -10.31
CA THR A 131 -9.03 -9.93 -10.51
C THR A 131 -9.95 -11.10 -10.82
N GLU A 132 -9.46 -12.10 -11.57
CA GLU A 132 -10.21 -13.29 -11.97
C GLU A 132 -10.80 -14.05 -10.77
N ALA A 133 -10.12 -14.03 -9.61
CA ALA A 133 -10.62 -14.67 -8.39
C ALA A 133 -11.88 -14.01 -7.82
N TYR A 134 -12.16 -12.77 -8.23
CA TYR A 134 -13.21 -11.93 -7.67
C TYR A 134 -14.23 -11.47 -8.69
N VAL A 135 -14.00 -11.66 -10.00
CA VAL A 135 -14.97 -11.32 -11.04
C VAL A 135 -16.12 -12.33 -11.07
N ARG A 136 -17.35 -11.86 -11.26
CA ARG A 136 -18.49 -12.75 -11.47
C ARG A 136 -18.40 -13.33 -12.89
N HIS A 137 -18.08 -14.61 -13.01
CA HIS A 137 -18.18 -15.28 -14.30
C HIS A 137 -19.64 -15.31 -14.78
N ALA A 138 -19.89 -14.85 -16.01
CA ALA A 138 -21.08 -15.25 -16.75
C ALA A 138 -20.98 -16.76 -17.09
N PRO A 139 -22.10 -17.49 -17.25
CA PRO A 139 -22.01 -18.87 -17.71
C PRO A 139 -21.53 -18.90 -19.18
N ASN A 140 -20.43 -19.63 -19.42
CA ASN A 140 -19.70 -19.88 -20.68
C ASN A 140 -18.74 -18.74 -21.08
N ASP A 141 -17.52 -18.97 -21.55
CA ASP A 141 -16.93 -20.14 -22.22
C ASP A 141 -15.43 -20.24 -21.84
N SER A 142 -14.94 -21.46 -21.72
CA SER A 142 -13.53 -21.78 -21.52
C SER A 142 -12.70 -21.30 -22.71
N THR A 143 -11.83 -20.31 -22.52
CA THR A 143 -10.76 -20.02 -23.46
C THR A 143 -9.44 -19.84 -22.71
N LYS A 144 -8.56 -20.83 -22.89
CA LYS A 144 -7.15 -20.77 -22.48
C LYS A 144 -6.48 -19.63 -23.24
N CYS A 145 -5.76 -18.73 -22.56
CA CYS A 145 -4.80 -17.85 -23.21
C CYS A 145 -3.39 -18.42 -23.05
N GLY A 146 -2.72 -18.58 -24.19
CA GLY A 146 -1.38 -19.11 -24.31
C GLY A 146 -0.32 -18.08 -23.90
N ASP A 147 0.82 -18.64 -23.51
CA ASP A 147 2.06 -17.92 -23.26
C ASP A 147 2.44 -17.06 -24.47
N VAL A 148 2.57 -15.75 -24.25
CA VAL A 148 3.24 -14.85 -25.19
C VAL A 148 4.69 -14.74 -24.75
N GLU A 149 5.56 -15.38 -25.53
CA GLU A 149 7.01 -15.26 -25.42
C GLU A 149 7.43 -13.82 -25.79
N VAL A 150 7.87 -13.04 -24.81
CA VAL A 150 8.33 -11.66 -25.00
C VAL A 150 9.81 -11.67 -25.44
N GLN A 151 10.07 -11.22 -26.66
CA GLN A 151 11.40 -10.98 -27.22
C GLN A 151 12.18 -9.90 -26.42
N PRO A 152 13.52 -10.01 -26.28
CA PRO A 152 14.31 -9.09 -25.47
C PRO A 152 14.54 -7.77 -26.20
N THR A 153 13.71 -6.77 -25.91
CA THR A 153 14.07 -5.37 -26.18
C THR A 153 14.95 -4.89 -25.02
N GLN A 154 16.14 -4.35 -25.33
CA GLN A 154 17.05 -3.81 -24.30
C GLN A 154 16.38 -2.60 -23.64
N SER A 155 15.75 -2.84 -22.49
CA SER A 155 15.16 -1.80 -21.67
C SER A 155 16.27 -0.94 -21.04
N PRO A 156 16.11 0.39 -21.00
CA PRO A 156 17.10 1.27 -20.41
C PRO A 156 17.29 0.97 -18.92
N GLU A 157 18.51 1.08 -18.41
CA GLU A 157 18.76 1.00 -16.98
C GLU A 157 18.26 2.27 -16.28
N ILE A 158 17.52 2.09 -15.18
CA ILE A 158 16.98 3.17 -14.36
C ILE A 158 17.32 2.96 -12.88
N CYS A 159 17.34 4.05 -12.13
CA CYS A 159 17.52 4.07 -10.69
C CYS A 159 16.27 4.67 -10.03
N TYR A 160 15.69 3.96 -9.07
CA TYR A 160 14.57 4.45 -8.26
C TYR A 160 14.95 4.67 -6.80
N TRP A 161 14.48 5.80 -6.27
CA TRP A 161 14.65 6.20 -4.88
C TRP A 161 13.36 5.96 -4.10
N ILE A 162 13.46 4.86 -3.38
CA ILE A 162 12.53 4.15 -2.52
C ILE A 162 12.26 4.80 -1.14
N PHE A 163 11.59 5.95 -0.98
CA PHE A 163 11.43 6.55 0.36
C PHE A 163 10.27 5.96 1.16
N SER A 164 10.58 5.37 2.31
CA SER A 164 9.59 4.87 3.27
C SER A 164 9.73 5.57 4.61
N HIS A 165 8.64 5.71 5.35
CA HIS A 165 8.68 6.32 6.68
C HIS A 165 9.50 5.49 7.67
N HIS A 166 9.49 4.16 7.53
CA HIS A 166 10.39 3.28 8.27
C HIS A 166 10.52 1.90 7.64
N ILE A 167 11.70 1.30 7.77
CA ILE A 167 11.95 -0.11 7.39
C ILE A 167 12.53 -0.84 8.61
N ARG A 168 11.72 -0.92 9.68
CA ARG A 168 12.12 -1.56 10.95
C ARG A 168 11.82 -3.05 10.98
N ASN A 169 10.77 -3.48 10.29
CA ASN A 169 10.32 -4.86 10.34
C ASN A 169 11.32 -5.80 9.60
N PRO A 170 11.87 -6.83 10.28
CA PRO A 170 12.80 -7.78 9.68
C PRO A 170 12.19 -8.55 8.50
N LYS A 171 10.88 -8.81 8.51
CA LYS A 171 10.18 -9.44 7.38
C LYS A 171 10.23 -8.53 6.15
N LYS A 172 9.95 -7.23 6.31
CA LYS A 172 10.04 -6.24 5.21
C LYS A 172 11.45 -6.20 4.62
N ARG A 173 12.49 -6.17 5.47
CA ARG A 173 13.89 -6.21 5.01
C ARG A 173 14.21 -7.45 4.18
N LYS A 174 13.78 -8.62 4.65
CA LYS A 174 14.00 -9.89 3.94
C LYS A 174 13.32 -9.88 2.57
N VAL A 175 12.07 -9.42 2.51
CA VAL A 175 11.32 -9.35 1.24
C VAL A 175 11.97 -8.39 0.24
N ILE A 176 12.42 -7.20 0.69
CA ILE A 176 13.15 -6.26 -0.18
C ILE A 176 14.38 -6.93 -0.81
N VAL A 177 15.17 -7.66 -0.02
CA VAL A 177 16.38 -8.34 -0.51
C VAL A 177 16.06 -9.52 -1.41
N ASP A 178 15.07 -10.35 -1.04
CA ASP A 178 14.69 -11.52 -1.82
C ASP A 178 14.14 -11.12 -3.20
N TRP A 179 13.40 -10.01 -3.29
CA TRP A 179 12.91 -9.49 -4.58
C TRP A 179 13.96 -8.80 -5.43
N ALA A 180 14.87 -8.04 -4.81
CA ALA A 180 16.01 -7.51 -5.55
C ALA A 180 16.78 -8.65 -6.24
N ARG A 181 16.94 -9.79 -5.54
CA ARG A 181 17.56 -10.99 -6.11
C ARG A 181 16.72 -11.62 -7.23
N GLU A 182 15.42 -11.78 -7.02
CA GLU A 182 14.51 -12.41 -8.00
C GLU A 182 14.40 -11.61 -9.32
N LEU A 183 14.42 -10.28 -9.22
CA LEU A 183 14.32 -9.37 -10.37
C LEU A 183 15.69 -8.99 -10.95
N TYR A 184 16.78 -9.56 -10.44
CA TYR A 184 18.16 -9.23 -10.82
C TYR A 184 18.49 -7.74 -10.71
N LEU A 185 17.97 -7.10 -9.66
CA LEU A 185 18.18 -5.70 -9.36
C LEU A 185 19.36 -5.51 -8.41
N THR A 186 20.01 -4.37 -8.55
CA THR A 186 21.08 -3.91 -7.67
C THR A 186 20.62 -2.69 -6.88
N GLY A 187 21.44 -2.21 -5.94
CA GLY A 187 21.13 -1.06 -5.11
C GLY A 187 21.31 -1.34 -3.62
N CYS A 188 20.59 -0.62 -2.78
CA CYS A 188 20.78 -0.70 -1.33
C CYS A 188 19.47 -0.49 -0.54
N CYS A 189 19.45 -0.93 0.71
CA CYS A 189 18.36 -0.67 1.63
C CYS A 189 18.97 -0.15 2.94
N LEU A 190 18.62 1.08 3.30
CA LEU A 190 18.95 1.72 4.56
C LEU A 190 17.72 1.59 5.49
N PRO A 191 17.69 0.56 6.37
CA PRO A 191 16.62 0.42 7.32
C PRO A 191 16.72 1.49 8.42
N GLY A 192 15.61 2.13 8.75
CA GLY A 192 15.60 3.22 9.71
C GLY A 192 14.28 3.98 9.76
N LYS A 193 14.33 5.22 10.22
CA LYS A 193 13.28 6.25 10.12
C LYS A 193 13.97 7.55 9.62
N PRO A 194 13.81 7.97 8.35
CA PRO A 194 13.13 7.25 7.27
C PRO A 194 13.90 5.98 6.87
N GLY A 195 13.21 5.04 6.24
CA GLY A 195 13.85 3.96 5.50
C GLY A 195 14.03 4.36 4.05
N ILE A 196 15.19 4.06 3.46
CA ILE A 196 15.48 4.38 2.05
C ILE A 196 15.85 3.09 1.33
N VAL A 197 15.25 2.87 0.17
CA VAL A 197 15.64 1.80 -0.75
C VAL A 197 16.13 2.45 -2.04
N VAL A 198 17.23 1.97 -2.59
CA VAL A 198 17.67 2.31 -3.94
C VAL A 198 17.59 1.03 -4.76
N ALA A 199 16.91 1.07 -5.89
CA ALA A 199 16.77 -0.05 -6.80
C ALA A 199 17.23 0.36 -8.20
N GLU A 200 18.21 -0.37 -8.74
CA GLU A 200 18.88 -0.10 -9.99
C GLU A 200 18.82 -1.34 -10.90
N GLY A 201 18.49 -1.13 -12.17
CA GLY A 201 18.42 -2.18 -13.18
C GLY A 201 17.56 -1.82 -14.38
N ALA A 202 17.27 -2.83 -15.20
CA ALA A 202 16.45 -2.70 -16.41
C ALA A 202 15.06 -2.10 -16.12
N SER A 203 14.59 -1.14 -16.94
CA SER A 203 13.39 -0.36 -16.63
C SER A 203 12.12 -1.18 -16.46
N ASP A 204 11.97 -2.27 -17.20
CA ASP A 204 10.86 -3.21 -17.07
C ASP A 204 10.90 -3.93 -15.71
N LYS A 205 12.10 -4.36 -15.27
CA LYS A 205 12.30 -5.04 -13.98
C LYS A 205 12.17 -4.11 -12.79
N VAL A 206 12.75 -2.92 -12.89
CA VAL A 206 12.67 -1.90 -11.85
C VAL A 206 11.25 -1.32 -11.74
N SER A 207 10.50 -1.22 -12.85
CA SER A 207 9.07 -0.87 -12.79
C SER A 207 8.21 -2.01 -12.24
N CYS A 208 8.59 -3.28 -12.43
CA CYS A 208 7.95 -4.39 -11.72
C CYS A 208 8.06 -4.28 -10.20
N VAL A 209 9.12 -3.64 -9.67
CA VAL A 209 9.20 -3.33 -8.22
C VAL A 209 7.97 -2.54 -7.78
N PHE A 210 7.47 -1.60 -8.59
CA PHE A 210 6.26 -0.80 -8.30
C PHE A 210 4.98 -1.64 -8.29
N TYR A 211 4.84 -2.59 -9.22
CA TYR A 211 3.70 -3.52 -9.21
C TYR A 211 3.74 -4.44 -7.97
N LEU A 212 4.94 -4.84 -7.54
CA LEU A 212 5.16 -5.65 -6.34
C LEU A 212 5.12 -4.84 -5.03
N GLN A 213 5.18 -3.49 -5.05
CA GLN A 213 5.00 -2.64 -3.85
C GLN A 213 3.70 -3.01 -3.10
N SER A 214 2.67 -3.42 -3.86
CA SER A 214 1.38 -3.91 -3.40
C SER A 214 1.42 -5.18 -2.53
N ARG A 215 2.57 -5.84 -2.36
CA ARG A 215 2.71 -7.09 -1.58
C ARG A 215 3.54 -7.00 -0.29
N VAL A 216 4.22 -5.87 0.01
CA VAL A 216 5.06 -5.75 1.25
C VAL A 216 4.74 -4.58 2.15
N ASN A 217 3.70 -3.80 1.87
CA ASN A 217 3.29 -2.75 2.80
C ASN A 217 4.45 -1.78 3.06
N ILE A 218 5.10 -1.34 1.99
CA ILE A 218 6.10 -0.29 2.01
C ILE A 218 5.44 0.89 1.30
N CYS A 219 4.87 1.80 2.09
CA CYS A 219 4.36 3.05 1.55
C CYS A 219 5.52 3.89 1.05
N PHE A 220 5.45 4.26 -0.23
CA PHE A 220 6.52 4.92 -0.95
C PHE A 220 6.09 6.29 -1.46
N VAL A 221 6.91 7.31 -1.17
CA VAL A 221 6.89 8.59 -1.90
C VAL A 221 7.99 8.47 -2.96
N CYS A 222 7.60 8.28 -4.22
CA CYS A 222 8.54 8.14 -5.33
C CYS A 222 8.94 9.52 -5.86
N MET A 223 10.21 9.91 -5.71
CA MET A 223 10.76 11.07 -6.41
C MET A 223 11.79 10.65 -7.47
N THR A 224 11.36 10.84 -8.71
CA THR A 224 12.09 11.10 -9.97
C THR A 224 13.04 10.05 -10.55
N LYS A 225 12.73 9.70 -11.82
CA LYS A 225 13.66 9.25 -12.86
C LYS A 225 14.90 10.17 -12.90
N SER A 226 16.06 9.66 -12.49
CA SER A 226 17.33 10.21 -12.93
C SER A 226 17.88 9.33 -14.05
N LEU A 227 17.93 9.86 -15.27
CA LEU A 227 18.78 9.28 -16.30
C LEU A 227 20.24 9.53 -15.88
N ARG A 228 20.93 8.44 -15.51
CA ARG A 228 22.35 8.36 -15.15
C ARG A 228 22.79 9.22 -13.95
N CYS A 229 22.93 8.56 -12.79
CA CYS A 229 24.00 8.94 -11.87
C CYS A 229 25.33 8.44 -12.47
N VAL A 230 26.06 9.34 -13.14
CA VAL A 230 27.50 9.16 -13.33
C VAL A 230 28.09 9.26 -11.92
N LEU A 231 28.59 8.15 -11.39
CA LEU A 231 29.54 8.17 -10.28
C LEU A 231 30.74 9.01 -10.76
N LEU A 232 30.82 10.26 -10.31
CA LEU A 232 32.05 11.03 -10.39
C LEU A 232 33.06 10.40 -9.43
N PRO A 233 34.32 10.25 -9.86
CA PRO A 233 35.38 9.56 -9.11
C PRO A 233 35.74 10.26 -7.79
#